data_AF-A0A1W2CVG6-F1
#
_entry.id   AF-A0A1W2CVG6-F1
#
_cell.length_a   1.000
_cell.length_b   1.000
_cell.length_c   1.000
_cell.angle_alpha   90.00
_cell.angle_beta   90.00
_cell.angle_gamma   90.00
#
_symmetry.space_group_name_H-M   'P 1'
#
loop_
_entity.id
_entity.type
_entity.pdbx_description
1 polymer ?
#
loop_
_entity_poly.entity_id
_entity_poly.type
_entity_poly.pdbx_seq_one_letter_code
_entity_poly.pdbx_strand_id
1 'polypeptide(L)'
;MPTPIARFDIPYAHWSLKVGRDAPAPGEIVAQIADLEQGIHNLVLTPTGSVPTEPEKGCDVMDYIDRPPAVAIPALTETIWEGLNRWHPRIVVGSVQVTHDPSDREFSRYACPIFWGPRESILAEFIRTVVPLSRSEIARRLGAGTVF
;
A
#
# COMPACT_ATOMS: atom_id res chain seq x y z
N MET A 1 -3.96 -37.03 -14.94
CA MET A 1 -4.62 -35.99 -14.12
C MET A 1 -3.91 -35.95 -12.79
N PRO A 2 -3.38 -34.80 -12.33
CA PRO A 2 -2.89 -34.71 -10.96
C PRO A 2 -4.04 -34.96 -9.98
N THR A 3 -3.76 -35.65 -8.87
CA THR A 3 -4.74 -35.92 -7.81
C THR A 3 -5.19 -34.59 -7.20
N PRO A 4 -6.51 -34.38 -6.97
CA PRO A 4 -7.00 -33.19 -6.28
C PRO A 4 -6.37 -33.09 -4.89
N ILE A 5 -5.81 -31.93 -4.57
CA ILE A 5 -5.26 -31.62 -3.24
C ILE A 5 -6.45 -31.27 -2.33
N ALA A 6 -6.43 -31.73 -1.08
CA ALA A 6 -7.51 -31.40 -0.15
C ALA A 6 -7.41 -29.93 0.25
N ARG A 7 -8.56 -29.26 0.45
CA ARG A 7 -8.60 -27.83 0.81
C ARG A 7 -7.80 -27.53 2.09
N PHE A 8 -7.77 -28.46 3.03
CA PHE A 8 -7.05 -28.32 4.31
C PHE A 8 -5.53 -28.37 4.16
N ASP A 9 -5.02 -28.87 3.02
CA ASP A 9 -3.59 -28.93 2.74
C ASP A 9 -3.05 -27.62 2.14
N ILE A 10 -3.93 -26.63 1.88
CA ILE A 10 -3.53 -25.30 1.39
C ILE A 10 -3.06 -24.48 2.61
N PRO A 11 -1.76 -24.12 2.70
CA PRO A 11 -1.19 -23.53 3.91
C PRO A 11 -1.66 -22.10 4.18
N TYR A 12 -2.02 -21.36 3.11
CA TYR A 12 -2.40 -19.95 3.20
C TYR A 12 -3.72 -19.70 2.50
N ALA A 13 -4.71 -19.20 3.25
CA ALA A 13 -5.98 -18.74 2.68
C ALA A 13 -5.81 -17.44 1.86
N HIS A 14 -4.85 -16.59 2.27
CA HIS A 14 -4.57 -15.30 1.64
C HIS A 14 -3.07 -15.15 1.37
N TRP A 15 -2.74 -14.88 0.12
CA TRP A 15 -1.39 -14.67 -0.36
C TRP A 15 -1.41 -13.78 -1.61
N SER A 16 -0.29 -13.11 -1.89
CA SER A 16 -0.06 -12.40 -3.13
C SER A 16 1.38 -12.60 -3.61
N LEU A 17 1.64 -12.32 -4.88
CA LEU A 17 3.01 -12.33 -5.40
C LEU A 17 3.79 -11.18 -4.78
N LYS A 18 5.02 -11.45 -4.35
CA LYS A 18 5.90 -10.42 -3.82
C LYS A 18 6.24 -9.42 -4.94
N VAL A 19 5.94 -8.14 -4.71
CA VAL A 19 6.20 -7.06 -5.68
C VAL A 19 7.33 -6.14 -5.21
N GLY A 20 8.21 -5.75 -6.13
CA GLY A 20 9.34 -4.86 -5.86
C GLY A 20 10.64 -5.38 -6.46
N ARG A 21 11.65 -4.50 -6.60
CA ARG A 21 12.98 -4.87 -7.12
C ARG A 21 13.81 -5.67 -6.12
N ASP A 22 13.45 -5.60 -4.84
CA ASP A 22 14.04 -6.39 -3.75
C ASP A 22 13.38 -7.77 -3.61
N ALA A 23 12.49 -8.17 -4.53
CA ALA A 23 12.06 -9.55 -4.65
C ALA A 23 13.29 -10.39 -5.12
N PRO A 24 13.89 -11.21 -4.24
CA PRO A 24 15.14 -11.93 -4.50
C PRO A 24 15.03 -12.88 -5.70
N ALA A 25 13.83 -13.40 -5.98
CA ALA A 25 13.56 -14.30 -7.09
C ALA A 25 12.14 -14.14 -7.66
N PRO A 26 11.93 -14.36 -8.98
CA PRO A 26 10.61 -14.51 -9.57
C PRO A 26 9.82 -15.65 -8.90
N GLY A 27 8.54 -15.40 -8.58
CA GLY A 27 7.64 -16.42 -8.04
C GLY A 27 7.61 -16.51 -6.51
N GLU A 28 8.32 -15.65 -5.80
CA GLU A 28 8.13 -15.50 -4.35
C GLU A 28 6.73 -14.97 -4.02
N ILE A 29 6.19 -15.47 -2.91
CA ILE A 29 4.89 -15.06 -2.38
C ILE A 29 5.06 -14.31 -1.06
N VAL A 30 4.13 -13.40 -0.79
CA VAL A 30 3.88 -12.86 0.53
C VAL A 30 2.56 -13.44 1.05
N ALA A 31 2.50 -13.75 2.34
CA ALA A 31 1.33 -14.34 2.97
C ALA A 31 1.02 -13.66 4.31
N GLN A 32 -0.21 -13.85 4.79
CA GLN A 32 -0.66 -13.36 6.09
C GLN A 32 -0.44 -11.85 6.29
N ILE A 33 0.36 -11.44 7.29
CA ILE A 33 0.60 -10.02 7.62
C ILE A 33 1.33 -9.31 6.49
N ALA A 34 2.30 -9.97 5.86
CA ALA A 34 3.06 -9.38 4.75
C ALA A 34 2.19 -9.16 3.50
N ASP A 35 1.16 -10.00 3.28
CA ASP A 35 0.15 -9.77 2.23
C ASP A 35 -0.65 -8.48 2.50
N LEU A 36 -1.06 -8.25 3.75
CA LEU A 36 -1.80 -7.05 4.13
C LEU A 36 -0.96 -5.78 3.98
N GLU A 37 0.30 -5.81 4.44
CA GLU A 37 1.23 -4.69 4.26
C GLU A 37 1.44 -4.38 2.78
N GLN A 38 1.67 -5.41 1.96
CA GLN A 38 1.81 -5.24 0.52
C GLN A 38 0.52 -4.70 -0.12
N GLY A 39 -0.64 -5.15 0.32
CA GLY A 39 -1.95 -4.67 -0.12
C GLY A 39 -2.16 -3.18 0.17
N ILE A 40 -1.80 -2.73 1.38
CA ILE A 40 -1.84 -1.31 1.78
C ILE A 40 -0.96 -0.49 0.84
N HIS A 41 0.29 -0.92 0.65
CA HIS A 41 1.23 -0.21 -0.20
C HIS A 41 0.73 -0.15 -1.66
N ASN A 42 0.18 -1.25 -2.17
CA ASN A 42 -0.38 -1.30 -3.51
C ASN A 42 -1.54 -0.33 -3.66
N LEU A 43 -2.51 -0.31 -2.73
CA LEU A 43 -3.66 0.59 -2.82
C LEU A 43 -3.25 2.05 -2.78
N VAL A 44 -2.42 2.44 -1.80
CA VAL A 44 -2.02 3.85 -1.61
C VAL A 44 -1.29 4.39 -2.84
N LEU A 45 -0.53 3.55 -3.54
CA LEU A 45 0.20 3.95 -4.74
C LEU A 45 -0.56 3.69 -6.05
N THR A 46 -1.77 3.16 -5.99
CA THR A 46 -2.63 2.96 -7.15
C THR A 46 -3.42 4.26 -7.41
N PRO A 47 -3.21 4.95 -8.54
CA PRO A 47 -4.03 6.11 -8.88
C PRO A 47 -5.48 5.72 -9.11
N THR A 48 -6.43 6.58 -8.75
CA THR A 48 -7.84 6.33 -9.04
C THR A 48 -8.03 6.29 -10.56
N GLY A 49 -8.88 5.38 -11.04
CA GLY A 49 -9.14 5.15 -12.45
C GLY A 49 -8.16 4.22 -13.16
N SER A 50 -7.04 3.84 -12.52
CA SER A 50 -6.05 2.95 -13.16
C SER A 50 -6.45 1.47 -13.10
N VAL A 51 -7.43 1.10 -12.28
CA VAL A 51 -7.91 -0.29 -12.15
C VAL A 51 -9.08 -0.50 -13.11
N PRO A 52 -8.93 -1.25 -14.22
CA PRO A 52 -9.90 -1.26 -15.31
C PRO A 52 -11.30 -1.73 -14.92
N THR A 53 -11.38 -2.71 -14.02
CA THR A 53 -12.65 -3.30 -13.57
C THR A 53 -13.26 -2.58 -12.39
N GLU A 54 -12.50 -1.69 -11.73
CA GLU A 54 -12.90 -1.03 -10.50
C GLU A 54 -12.30 0.39 -10.45
N PRO A 55 -12.79 1.34 -11.27
CA PRO A 55 -12.14 2.63 -11.45
C PRO A 55 -12.07 3.47 -10.16
N GLU A 56 -12.97 3.27 -9.21
CA GLU A 56 -12.96 3.99 -7.93
C GLU A 56 -11.90 3.47 -6.93
N LYS A 57 -11.21 2.38 -7.28
CA LYS A 57 -10.17 1.80 -6.43
C LYS A 57 -8.85 2.53 -6.62
N GLY A 58 -8.36 3.13 -5.55
CA GLY A 58 -7.07 3.80 -5.51
C GLY A 58 -7.04 4.93 -4.49
N CYS A 59 -5.95 5.69 -4.53
CA CYS A 59 -5.77 6.94 -3.81
C CYS A 59 -5.11 7.94 -4.76
N ASP A 60 -5.70 9.12 -4.94
CA ASP A 60 -5.15 10.18 -5.81
C ASP A 60 -4.02 10.96 -5.14
N VAL A 61 -2.99 10.24 -4.69
CA VAL A 61 -1.81 10.80 -4.01
C VAL A 61 -1.06 11.77 -4.92
N MET A 62 -0.99 11.47 -6.22
CA MET A 62 -0.24 12.26 -7.21
C MET A 62 -0.68 13.72 -7.31
N ASP A 63 -1.94 14.02 -7.03
CA ASP A 63 -2.47 15.38 -7.15
C ASP A 63 -1.97 16.30 -6.04
N TYR A 64 -1.45 15.73 -4.95
CA TYR A 64 -1.09 16.45 -3.72
C TYR A 64 0.41 16.48 -3.42
N ILE A 65 1.23 15.63 -4.04
CA ILE A 65 2.66 15.52 -3.71
C ILE A 65 3.46 16.81 -3.92
N ASP A 66 3.04 17.66 -4.86
CA ASP A 66 3.72 18.93 -5.17
C ASP A 66 3.00 20.14 -4.57
N ARG A 67 1.91 19.92 -3.81
CA ARG A 67 1.15 21.00 -3.17
C ARG A 67 1.82 21.45 -1.87
N PRO A 68 1.56 22.70 -1.43
CA PRO A 68 2.05 23.18 -0.14
C PRO A 68 1.61 22.26 1.02
N PRO A 69 2.47 22.02 2.03
CA PRO A 69 2.19 21.07 3.11
C PRO A 69 0.86 21.31 3.85
N ALA A 70 0.49 22.58 4.02
CA ALA A 70 -0.76 22.97 4.67
C ALA A 70 -2.02 22.44 3.95
N VAL A 71 -1.94 22.18 2.64
CA VAL A 71 -3.02 21.62 1.83
C VAL A 71 -2.80 20.14 1.55
N ALA A 72 -1.56 19.74 1.27
CA ALA A 72 -1.22 18.37 0.89
C ALA A 72 -1.45 17.36 2.03
N ILE A 73 -0.94 17.66 3.24
CA ILE A 73 -0.98 16.75 4.39
C ILE A 73 -2.41 16.33 4.76
N PRO A 74 -3.37 17.25 4.98
CA PRO A 74 -4.73 16.85 5.33
C PRO A 74 -5.41 16.08 4.19
N ALA A 75 -5.28 16.53 2.94
CA ALA A 75 -5.91 15.86 1.79
C ALA A 75 -5.37 14.45 1.56
N LEU A 76 -4.05 14.25 1.69
CA LEU A 76 -3.42 12.93 1.61
C LEU A 76 -3.87 12.02 2.74
N THR A 77 -3.97 12.54 3.97
CA THR A 77 -4.39 11.77 5.13
C THR A 77 -5.82 11.28 4.97
N GLU A 78 -6.74 12.15 4.56
CA GLU A 78 -8.14 11.83 4.30
C GLU A 78 -8.28 10.78 3.17
N THR A 79 -7.68 11.04 2.02
CA THR A 79 -7.71 10.14 0.85
C THR A 79 -7.24 8.73 1.21
N ILE A 80 -6.11 8.62 1.93
CA ILE A 80 -5.54 7.34 2.34
C ILE A 80 -6.44 6.66 3.37
N TRP A 81 -6.94 7.40 4.36
CA TRP A 81 -7.83 6.86 5.39
C TRP A 81 -9.11 6.28 4.80
N GLU A 82 -9.77 7.03 3.91
CA GLU A 82 -10.98 6.59 3.22
C GLU A 82 -10.73 5.40 2.32
N GLY A 83 -9.66 5.45 1.51
CA GLY A 83 -9.28 4.36 0.62
C GLY A 83 -9.05 3.06 1.39
N LEU A 84 -8.31 3.11 2.50
CA LEU A 84 -8.04 1.93 3.33
C LEU A 84 -9.31 1.37 3.97
N ASN A 85 -10.16 2.21 4.55
CA ASN A 85 -11.40 1.75 5.17
C ASN A 85 -12.39 1.17 4.15
N ARG A 86 -12.41 1.71 2.92
CA ARG A 86 -13.28 1.22 1.85
C ARG A 86 -12.78 -0.09 1.24
N TRP A 87 -11.48 -0.18 0.92
CA TRP A 87 -10.93 -1.25 0.09
C TRP A 87 -10.18 -2.34 0.86
N HIS A 88 -9.84 -2.12 2.14
CA HIS A 88 -9.18 -3.12 2.99
C HIS A 88 -10.02 -3.46 4.23
N PRO A 89 -11.13 -4.21 4.11
CA PRO A 89 -11.99 -4.55 5.25
C PRO A 89 -11.32 -5.46 6.30
N ARG A 90 -10.21 -6.11 5.93
CA ARG A 90 -9.44 -7.04 6.77
C ARG A 90 -8.55 -6.33 7.80
N ILE A 91 -8.31 -5.03 7.64
CA ILE A 91 -7.50 -4.23 8.56
C ILE A 91 -8.39 -3.25 9.32
N VAL A 92 -7.93 -2.84 10.49
CA VAL A 92 -8.45 -1.71 11.24
C VAL A 92 -7.37 -0.65 11.23
N VAL A 93 -7.69 0.51 10.64
CA VAL A 93 -6.76 1.65 10.59
C VAL A 93 -6.83 2.37 11.92
N GLY A 94 -5.69 2.48 12.61
CA GLY A 94 -5.56 3.21 13.87
C GLY A 94 -5.20 4.67 13.65
N SER A 95 -4.16 4.94 12.85
CA SER A 95 -3.81 6.31 12.48
C SER A 95 -3.05 6.37 11.14
N VAL A 96 -3.24 7.47 10.42
CA VAL A 96 -2.52 7.80 9.19
C VAL A 96 -1.80 9.12 9.46
N GLN A 97 -0.47 9.13 9.34
CA GLN A 97 0.35 10.27 9.67
C GLN A 97 1.18 10.65 8.45
N VAL A 98 0.78 11.68 7.71
CA VAL A 98 1.56 12.20 6.59
C VAL A 98 2.57 13.21 7.12
N THR A 99 3.85 12.97 6.85
CA THR A 99 4.97 13.80 7.32
C THR A 99 5.98 14.00 6.19
N HIS A 100 6.85 15.00 6.30
CA HIS A 100 8.05 15.03 5.46
C HIS A 100 9.00 13.93 5.90
N ASP A 101 9.61 13.27 4.92
CA ASP A 101 10.62 12.24 5.18
C ASP A 101 11.80 12.89 5.94
N PRO A 102 12.05 12.51 7.20
CA PRO A 102 13.10 13.12 8.00
C PRO A 102 14.51 12.79 7.48
N SER A 103 14.63 11.76 6.63
CA SER A 103 15.89 11.34 6.01
C SER A 103 16.22 12.10 4.73
N ASP A 104 15.24 12.77 4.12
CA ASP A 104 15.39 13.50 2.86
C ASP A 104 15.28 15.01 3.11
N ARG A 105 16.44 15.68 3.18
CA ARG A 105 16.53 17.14 3.37
C ARG A 105 16.64 17.90 2.05
N GLU A 106 16.94 17.22 0.96
CA GLU A 106 17.19 17.84 -0.36
C GLU A 106 15.97 17.77 -1.27
N PHE A 107 15.18 16.70 -1.17
CA PHE A 107 13.94 16.55 -1.92
C PHE A 107 12.82 16.42 -0.89
N SER A 108 11.89 17.38 -0.87
CA SER A 108 10.74 17.42 0.05
C SER A 108 9.78 16.24 -0.17
N ARG A 109 10.22 15.03 0.15
CA ARG A 109 9.47 13.79 0.00
C ARG A 109 8.48 13.67 1.14
N TYR A 110 7.24 13.29 0.83
CA TYR A 110 6.29 12.91 1.86
C TYR A 110 6.44 11.42 2.19
N ALA A 111 6.32 11.09 3.46
CA ALA A 111 6.19 9.73 3.96
C ALA A 111 4.89 9.61 4.75
N CYS A 112 4.21 8.47 4.59
CA CYS A 112 2.96 8.17 5.28
C CYS A 112 3.12 6.91 6.13
N PRO A 113 3.59 7.03 7.38
CA PRO A 113 3.38 6.01 8.40
C PRO A 113 1.88 5.78 8.65
N ILE A 114 1.46 4.54 8.42
CA ILE A 114 0.11 4.04 8.66
C ILE A 114 0.20 3.02 9.78
N PHE A 115 -0.57 3.24 10.84
CA PHE A 115 -0.70 2.32 11.98
C PHE A 115 -2.00 1.55 11.80
N TRP A 116 -1.90 0.23 11.69
CA TRP A 116 -3.03 -0.64 11.41
C TRP A 116 -2.89 -1.99 12.13
N GLY A 117 -4.00 -2.64 12.41
CA GLY A 117 -4.02 -4.00 12.97
C GLY A 117 -4.93 -4.90 12.15
N PRO A 118 -4.67 -6.23 12.08
CA PRO A 118 -5.65 -7.16 11.51
C PRO A 118 -6.96 -7.11 12.28
N ARG A 119 -8.10 -7.11 11.58
CA ARG A 119 -9.43 -7.03 12.22
C ARG A 119 -9.73 -8.21 13.16
N GLU A 120 -9.18 -9.38 12.83
CA GLU A 120 -9.32 -10.61 13.62
C GLU A 120 -8.25 -10.71 14.72
N SER A 121 -7.40 -9.70 14.91
CA SER A 121 -6.35 -9.74 15.92
C SER A 121 -6.93 -9.71 17.33
N ILE A 122 -6.55 -10.70 18.13
CA ILE A 122 -6.90 -10.78 19.56
C ILE A 122 -5.99 -9.85 20.39
N LEU A 123 -4.77 -9.59 19.91
CA LEU A 123 -3.82 -8.65 20.50
C LEU A 123 -3.95 -7.33 19.74
N ALA A 124 -4.35 -6.26 20.43
CA ALA A 124 -4.50 -4.91 19.88
C ALA A 124 -3.15 -4.22 19.62
N GLU A 125 -2.20 -4.94 19.02
CA GLU A 125 -0.90 -4.39 18.64
C GLU A 125 -1.01 -3.81 17.22
N PHE A 126 -0.87 -2.49 17.10
CA PHE A 126 -0.86 -1.82 15.81
C PHE A 126 0.52 -1.98 15.15
N ILE A 127 0.52 -2.51 13.93
CA ILE A 127 1.68 -2.63 13.06
C ILE A 127 1.86 -1.31 12.31
N ARG A 128 3.12 -0.90 12.13
CA ARG A 128 3.49 0.33 11.40
C ARG A 128 4.03 -0.02 10.02
N THR A 129 3.38 0.49 8.99
CA THR A 129 3.88 0.44 7.60
C THR A 129 4.17 1.86 7.13
N VAL A 130 5.36 2.11 6.61
CA VAL A 130 5.74 3.43 6.05
C VAL A 130 5.64 3.36 4.54
N VAL A 131 4.69 4.10 3.97
CA VAL A 131 4.56 4.24 2.52
C VAL A 131 5.23 5.54 2.09
N PRO A 132 6.32 5.49 1.30
CA PRO A 132 6.90 6.71 0.76
C PRO A 132 6.05 7.24 -0.40
N LEU A 133 5.65 8.50 -0.32
CA LEU A 133 4.82 9.17 -1.31
C LEU A 133 5.72 10.01 -2.22
N SER A 134 6.17 9.43 -3.33
CA SER A 134 6.94 10.15 -4.35
C SER A 134 6.52 9.75 -5.75
N ARG A 135 6.69 10.67 -6.70
CA ARG A 135 6.45 10.41 -8.12
C ARG A 135 7.29 9.24 -8.64
N SER A 136 8.54 9.14 -8.17
CA SER A 136 9.44 8.02 -8.47
C SER A 136 8.93 6.69 -7.94
N GLU A 137 8.27 6.65 -6.79
CA GLU A 137 7.72 5.41 -6.22
C GLU A 137 6.46 4.96 -6.98
N ILE A 138 5.58 5.91 -7.33
CA ILE A 138 4.36 5.63 -8.10
C ILE A 138 4.70 5.18 -9.52
N ALA A 139 5.64 5.86 -10.18
CA ALA A 139 6.15 5.44 -11.49
C ALA A 139 6.80 4.05 -11.45
N ARG A 140 7.57 3.75 -10.39
CA ARG A 140 8.17 2.42 -10.16
C ARG A 140 7.11 1.31 -10.09
N ARG A 141 5.93 1.60 -9.54
CA ARG A 141 4.84 0.62 -9.40
C ARG A 141 4.04 0.39 -10.67
N LEU A 142 3.81 1.44 -11.46
CA LEU A 142 3.00 1.35 -12.68
C LEU A 142 3.75 0.74 -13.89
N GLY A 143 5.02 0.37 -13.74
CA GLY A 143 5.82 -0.17 -14.84
C GLY A 143 6.09 0.86 -15.96
N ALA A 144 5.83 2.14 -15.71
CA ALA A 144 6.14 3.23 -16.63
C ALA A 144 7.66 3.44 -16.59
N GLY A 145 8.36 2.73 -17.48
CA GLY A 145 9.77 2.94 -17.73
C GLY A 145 10.04 4.40 -18.06
N THR A 146 11.05 4.94 -17.40
CA THR A 146 11.78 6.16 -17.73
C THR A 146 12.02 6.24 -19.24
N VAL A 147 11.24 7.07 -19.94
CA VAL A 147 11.65 7.62 -21.24
C VAL A 147 12.08 9.06 -20.95
N PHE A 148 13.39 9.20 -20.74
CA PHE A 148 14.10 10.44 -21.02
C PHE A 148 14.75 10.28 -22.40
#